data_AF-A4WQP0-F1
#
_entry.id   AF-A4WQP0-F1
#
_cell.length_a   1.000
_cell.length_b   1.000
_cell.length_c   1.000
_cell.angle_alpha   90.00
_cell.angle_beta   90.00
_cell.angle_gamma   90.00
#
_symmetry.space_group_name_H-M   'P 1'
#
loop_
_entity.id
_entity.type
_entity.pdbx_description
1 polymer ?
#
loop_
_entity_poly.entity_id
_entity_poly.type
_entity_poly.pdbx_seq_one_letter_code
_entity_poly.pdbx_strand_id
1 'polypeptide(L)'
;MARNPAISVCRMKHRPRPPEQNDLFLPRLVDMIDMRHELVTLSALIDWEFFEREWAGLFPSTTGRPATSPRLVAGLLYLQHAFRLSDEAVVARWVENPYFQHSTGETFFQHRPPIDPTSLIRWRKRIGEEGVEWLLTKTIEAGRKSGAVEDAILDEVAVDTTVMES
;
A
#
# COMPACT_ATOMS: atom_id res chain seq x y z
N MET A 1 -9.71 72.99 19.82
CA MET A 1 -8.69 72.21 19.07
C MET A 1 -7.69 71.62 20.05
N ALA A 2 -7.91 70.41 20.57
CA ALA A 2 -6.86 69.62 21.25
C ALA A 2 -7.30 68.16 21.55
N ARG A 3 -6.82 67.26 20.69
CA ARG A 3 -6.19 65.94 20.95
C ARG A 3 -6.93 64.87 21.76
N ASN A 4 -7.34 63.85 21.01
CA ASN A 4 -7.72 62.48 21.38
C ASN A 4 -6.53 61.74 22.06
N PRO A 5 -6.73 60.93 23.12
CA PRO A 5 -5.66 60.11 23.70
C PRO A 5 -5.42 58.86 22.85
N ALA A 6 -4.14 58.61 22.54
CA ALA A 6 -3.70 57.51 21.71
C ALA A 6 -3.95 56.14 22.38
N ILE A 7 -4.68 55.27 21.70
CA ILE A 7 -4.70 53.83 21.98
C ILE A 7 -3.35 53.27 21.51
N SER A 8 -2.54 52.82 22.46
CA SER A 8 -1.31 52.07 22.17
C SER A 8 -1.68 50.65 21.75
N VAL A 9 -1.65 50.38 20.45
CA VAL A 9 -1.86 49.02 19.92
C VAL A 9 -0.57 48.22 20.11
N CYS A 10 -0.59 47.24 21.02
CA CYS A 10 0.49 46.25 21.13
C CYS A 10 0.60 45.45 19.83
N ARG A 11 1.67 45.71 19.05
CA ARG A 11 1.99 44.95 17.84
C ARG A 11 2.48 43.57 18.24
N MET A 12 1.61 42.56 18.17
CA MET A 12 1.97 41.15 18.34
C MET A 12 3.01 40.79 17.28
N LYS A 13 4.27 40.62 17.69
CA LYS A 13 5.31 40.07 16.81
C LYS A 13 4.96 38.61 16.55
N HIS A 14 4.59 38.28 15.30
CA HIS A 14 4.50 36.89 14.87
C HIS A 14 5.87 36.24 15.08
N ARG A 15 5.97 35.36 16.08
CA ARG A 15 7.13 34.49 16.22
C ARG A 15 7.05 33.47 15.08
N PRO A 16 8.08 33.37 14.21
CA PRO A 16 8.09 32.29 13.23
C PRO A 16 8.06 30.96 14.00
N ARG A 17 7.18 30.05 13.57
CA ARG A 17 7.10 28.72 14.14
C ARG A 17 8.49 28.09 13.98
N PRO A 18 9.11 27.53 15.04
CA PRO A 18 10.35 26.79 14.87
C PRO A 18 10.12 25.70 13.82
N PRO A 19 11.13 25.39 12.97
CA PRO A 19 10.99 24.32 12.00
C PRO A 19 10.62 23.04 12.75
N GLU A 20 9.47 22.47 12.42
CA GLU A 20 8.99 21.22 12.98
C GLU A 20 10.04 20.15 12.64
N GLN A 21 10.71 19.60 13.65
CA GLN A 21 11.59 18.44 13.50
C GLN A 21 10.73 17.22 13.19
N ASN A 22 10.28 17.10 11.94
CA ASN A 22 9.27 16.13 11.51
C ASN A 22 9.80 14.69 11.40
N ASP A 23 11.10 14.47 11.36
CA ASP A 23 11.65 13.16 10.99
C ASP A 23 11.93 12.23 12.18
N LEU A 24 12.00 12.75 13.42
CA LEU A 24 12.39 11.96 14.59
C LEU A 24 11.24 11.13 15.19
N PHE A 25 9.99 11.38 14.79
CA PHE A 25 8.81 10.74 15.38
C PHE A 25 7.74 10.40 14.33
N LEU A 26 8.13 9.92 13.15
CA LEU A 26 7.14 9.41 12.20
C LEU A 26 6.36 8.26 12.89
N PRO A 27 5.03 8.38 13.05
CA PRO A 27 4.24 7.33 13.66
C PRO A 27 4.36 6.06 12.82
N ARG A 28 4.52 4.91 13.48
CA ARG A 28 4.57 3.64 12.77
C ARG A 28 3.18 3.32 12.24
N LEU A 29 3.11 2.60 11.13
CA LEU A 29 1.83 2.20 10.56
C LEU A 29 0.99 1.37 11.56
N VAL A 30 1.64 0.54 12.37
CA VAL A 30 0.99 -0.27 13.43
C VAL A 30 0.33 0.58 14.52
N ASP A 31 0.75 1.83 14.69
CA ASP A 31 0.14 2.78 15.64
C ASP A 31 -1.06 3.51 15.02
N MET A 32 -1.23 3.43 13.68
CA MET A 32 -2.25 4.14 12.90
C MET A 32 -3.41 3.25 12.45
N ILE A 33 -3.21 1.94 12.37
CA ILE A 33 -4.16 0.97 11.80
C ILE A 33 -4.68 -0.01 12.85
N ASP A 34 -5.92 -0.49 12.66
CA ASP A 34 -6.41 -1.63 13.44
C ASP A 34 -5.71 -2.92 12.97
N MET A 35 -4.91 -3.52 13.85
CA MET A 35 -4.18 -4.76 13.57
C MET A 35 -5.10 -5.97 13.36
N ARG A 36 -6.39 -5.87 13.72
CA ARG A 36 -7.41 -6.91 13.49
C ARG A 36 -8.07 -6.80 12.12
N HIS A 37 -7.76 -5.76 11.35
CA HIS A 37 -8.30 -5.58 10.02
C HIS A 37 -7.92 -6.75 9.12
N GLU A 38 -8.83 -7.22 8.28
CA GLU A 38 -8.68 -8.41 7.45
C GLU A 38 -7.42 -8.36 6.59
N LEU A 39 -7.15 -7.24 5.92
CA LEU A 39 -5.93 -7.03 5.12
C LEU A 39 -4.64 -7.14 5.94
N VAL A 40 -4.64 -6.69 7.20
CA VAL A 40 -3.48 -6.76 8.09
C VAL A 40 -3.25 -8.20 8.53
N THR A 41 -4.33 -8.87 8.92
CA THR A 41 -4.32 -10.29 9.29
C THR A 41 -3.85 -11.15 8.13
N LEU A 42 -4.41 -10.96 6.93
CA LEU A 42 -4.00 -11.64 5.70
C LEU A 42 -2.51 -11.43 5.41
N SER A 43 -2.03 -10.18 5.48
CA SER A 43 -0.61 -9.90 5.26
C SER A 43 0.29 -10.62 6.26
N ALA A 44 -0.13 -10.83 7.51
CA ALA A 44 0.66 -11.56 8.49
C ALA A 44 0.74 -13.09 8.20
N LEU A 45 -0.17 -13.63 7.40
CA LEU A 45 -0.26 -15.06 7.10
C LEU A 45 0.45 -15.45 5.81
N ILE A 46 0.69 -14.49 4.93
CA ILE A 46 1.41 -14.71 3.68
C ILE A 46 2.88 -14.97 4.00
N ASP A 47 3.42 -16.08 3.47
CA ASP A 47 4.85 -16.37 3.51
C ASP A 47 5.60 -15.46 2.53
N TRP A 48 5.92 -14.24 2.98
CA TRP A 48 6.63 -13.25 2.16
C TRP A 48 8.06 -13.67 1.85
N GLU A 49 8.74 -14.43 2.73
CA GLU A 49 10.10 -14.91 2.49
C GLU A 49 10.16 -15.85 1.29
N PHE A 50 9.09 -16.60 1.05
CA PHE A 50 8.97 -17.41 -0.14
C PHE A 50 8.93 -16.58 -1.42
N PHE A 51 8.14 -15.49 -1.46
CA PHE A 51 8.13 -14.57 -2.61
C PHE A 51 9.48 -13.91 -2.83
N GLU A 52 10.15 -13.48 -1.74
CA GLU A 52 11.49 -12.91 -1.81
C GLU A 52 12.48 -13.90 -2.43
N ARG A 53 12.39 -15.19 -2.10
CA ARG A 53 13.25 -16.25 -2.65
C ARG A 53 12.93 -16.58 -4.11
N GLU A 54 11.66 -16.87 -4.42
CA GLU A 54 11.25 -17.28 -5.78
C GLU A 54 11.45 -16.16 -6.79
N TRP A 55 11.24 -14.92 -6.36
CA TRP A 55 11.37 -13.77 -7.24
C TRP A 55 12.74 -13.10 -7.17
N ALA A 56 13.67 -13.53 -6.31
CA ALA A 56 15.01 -12.95 -6.19
C ALA A 56 15.71 -12.74 -7.55
N GLY A 57 15.55 -13.70 -8.48
CA GLY A 57 16.11 -13.62 -9.84
C GLY A 57 15.42 -12.62 -10.78
N LEU A 58 14.17 -12.22 -10.49
CA LEU A 58 13.40 -11.25 -11.26
C LEU A 58 13.72 -9.79 -10.86
N PHE A 59 14.32 -9.60 -9.68
CA PHE A 59 14.68 -8.29 -9.11
C PHE A 59 16.20 -8.06 -9.01
N PRO A 60 16.98 -8.11 -10.11
CA PRO A 60 18.41 -7.86 -10.04
C PRO A 60 18.70 -6.42 -9.61
N SER A 61 19.45 -6.24 -8.51
CA SER A 61 19.91 -4.94 -8.02
C SER A 61 21.13 -4.46 -8.84
N THR A 62 20.94 -4.08 -10.09
CA THR A 62 22.10 -3.86 -10.97
C THR A 62 22.77 -2.49 -10.81
N THR A 63 22.16 -1.46 -10.21
CA THR A 63 22.87 -0.19 -9.90
C THR A 63 22.04 0.80 -9.07
N GLY A 64 22.60 1.28 -7.94
CA GLY A 64 22.30 2.58 -7.30
C GLY A 64 20.93 2.80 -6.63
N ARG A 65 19.85 2.18 -7.09
CA ARG A 65 18.52 2.22 -6.45
C ARG A 65 18.26 0.89 -5.75
N PRO A 66 17.73 0.88 -4.50
CA PRO A 66 17.28 -0.35 -3.88
C PRO A 66 16.33 -1.07 -4.84
N ALA A 67 16.54 -2.36 -5.05
CA ALA A 67 15.61 -3.15 -5.84
C ALA A 67 14.21 -3.01 -5.24
N THR A 68 13.18 -2.87 -6.09
CA THR A 68 11.79 -2.89 -5.62
C THR A 68 11.57 -4.20 -4.86
N SER A 69 11.07 -4.15 -3.63
CA SER A 69 10.85 -5.36 -2.84
C SER A 69 9.83 -6.27 -3.56
N PRO A 70 10.14 -7.58 -3.71
CA PRO A 70 9.17 -8.60 -4.10
C PRO A 70 7.85 -8.51 -3.35
N ARG A 71 7.89 -8.30 -2.01
CA ARG A 71 6.68 -8.09 -1.19
C ARG A 71 5.83 -6.89 -1.65
N LEU A 72 6.47 -5.76 -1.96
CA LEU A 72 5.75 -4.59 -2.45
C LEU A 72 5.03 -4.89 -3.78
N VAL A 73 5.71 -5.53 -4.73
CA VAL A 73 5.12 -5.88 -6.03
C VAL A 73 4.00 -6.90 -5.86
N ALA A 74 4.24 -7.97 -5.12
CA ALA A 74 3.26 -9.01 -4.81
C ALA A 74 2.00 -8.40 -4.17
N GLY A 75 2.17 -7.55 -3.15
CA GLY A 75 1.08 -6.89 -2.47
C GLY A 75 0.31 -5.92 -3.37
N LEU A 76 0.98 -5.13 -4.20
CA LEU A 76 0.30 -4.24 -5.16
C LEU A 76 -0.51 -5.01 -6.20
N LEU A 77 0.02 -6.11 -6.74
CA LEU A 77 -0.70 -6.97 -7.69
C LEU A 77 -1.91 -7.65 -7.03
N TYR A 78 -1.77 -8.11 -5.78
CA TYR A 78 -2.88 -8.63 -5.00
C TYR A 78 -3.97 -7.57 -4.79
N LEU A 79 -3.60 -6.38 -4.28
CA LEU A 79 -4.53 -5.28 -4.03
C LEU A 79 -5.23 -4.82 -5.31
N GLN A 80 -4.51 -4.81 -6.42
CA GLN A 80 -5.08 -4.51 -7.73
C GLN A 80 -6.20 -5.49 -8.09
N HIS A 81 -5.96 -6.79 -7.92
CA HIS A 81 -6.94 -7.82 -8.24
C HIS A 81 -8.12 -7.81 -7.26
N ALA A 82 -7.84 -7.81 -5.96
CA ALA A 82 -8.84 -7.86 -4.89
C ALA A 82 -9.82 -6.68 -4.92
N PHE A 83 -9.34 -5.48 -5.28
CA PHE A 83 -10.16 -4.27 -5.34
C PHE A 83 -10.49 -3.82 -6.78
N ARG A 84 -10.20 -4.65 -7.79
CA ARG A 84 -10.44 -4.36 -9.22
C ARG A 84 -9.93 -2.98 -9.67
N LEU A 85 -8.69 -2.64 -9.30
CA LEU A 85 -8.07 -1.33 -9.56
C LEU A 85 -7.25 -1.30 -10.86
N SER A 86 -7.12 -0.12 -11.48
CA SER A 86 -6.09 0.09 -12.52
C SER A 86 -4.70 0.22 -11.89
N ASP A 87 -3.65 0.21 -12.72
CA ASP A 87 -2.26 0.41 -12.26
C ASP A 87 -2.08 1.77 -11.56
N GLU A 88 -2.70 2.82 -12.11
CA GLU A 88 -2.67 4.17 -11.54
C GLU A 88 -3.49 4.23 -10.25
N ALA A 89 -4.68 3.61 -10.24
CA ALA A 89 -5.58 3.65 -9.10
C ALA A 89 -4.99 2.91 -7.89
N VAL A 90 -4.33 1.76 -8.08
CA VAL A 90 -3.70 1.04 -6.96
C VAL A 90 -2.55 1.83 -6.36
N VAL A 91 -1.72 2.49 -7.19
CA VAL A 91 -0.61 3.32 -6.71
C VAL A 91 -1.12 4.60 -6.03
N ALA A 92 -2.14 5.26 -6.57
CA ALA A 92 -2.74 6.44 -5.95
C ALA A 92 -3.37 6.09 -4.59
N ARG A 93 -4.17 5.02 -4.53
CA ARG A 93 -4.81 4.56 -3.29
C ARG A 93 -3.81 4.09 -2.25
N TRP A 94 -2.67 3.53 -2.67
CA TRP A 94 -1.59 3.15 -1.77
C TRP A 94 -1.00 4.36 -1.03
N VAL A 95 -0.86 5.52 -1.69
CA VAL A 95 -0.32 6.74 -1.05
C VAL A 95 -1.25 7.26 0.04
N GLU A 96 -2.55 7.07 -0.12
CA GLU A 96 -3.57 7.57 0.81
C GLU A 96 -3.94 6.58 1.92
N ASN A 97 -3.60 5.30 1.76
CA ASN A 97 -4.12 4.23 2.60
C ASN A 97 -3.03 3.52 3.45
N PRO A 98 -2.99 3.73 4.78
CA PRO A 98 -1.98 3.11 5.64
C PRO A 98 -2.09 1.57 5.70
N TYR A 99 -3.28 1.00 5.49
CA TYR A 99 -3.47 -0.46 5.43
C TYR A 99 -2.79 -1.06 4.20
N PHE A 100 -2.86 -0.37 3.05
CA PHE A 100 -2.19 -0.81 1.82
C PHE A 100 -0.67 -0.81 2.04
N GLN A 101 -0.13 0.29 2.58
CA GLN A 101 1.30 0.43 2.86
C GLN A 101 1.81 -0.65 3.82
N HIS A 102 1.10 -0.88 4.92
CA HIS A 102 1.44 -1.92 5.89
C HIS A 102 1.43 -3.32 5.24
N SER A 103 0.37 -3.62 4.48
CA SER A 103 0.25 -4.94 3.84
C SER A 103 1.38 -5.22 2.84
N THR A 104 1.90 -4.17 2.19
CA THR A 104 3.04 -4.23 1.26
C THR A 104 4.42 -4.17 1.92
N GLY A 105 4.49 -4.09 3.25
CA GLY A 105 5.74 -4.18 4.00
C GLY A 105 6.35 -2.87 4.48
N GLU A 106 5.67 -1.72 4.32
CA GLU A 106 6.13 -0.47 4.91
C GLU A 106 6.00 -0.52 6.44
N THR A 107 6.92 0.16 7.13
CA THR A 107 6.89 0.31 8.59
C THR A 107 6.36 1.68 9.02
N PHE A 108 6.62 2.71 8.20
CA PHE A 108 6.23 4.09 8.43
C PHE A 108 5.37 4.56 7.27
N PHE A 109 4.49 5.52 7.53
CA PHE A 109 3.63 6.07 6.49
C PHE A 109 4.44 6.81 5.42
N GLN A 110 4.19 6.49 4.17
CA GLN A 110 4.83 7.07 3.00
C GLN A 110 3.85 7.99 2.26
N HIS A 111 4.26 9.22 2.00
CA HIS A 111 3.45 10.20 1.26
C HIS A 111 3.72 10.22 -0.24
N ARG A 112 4.66 9.39 -0.72
CA ARG A 112 5.05 9.34 -2.13
C ARG A 112 4.75 7.97 -2.72
N PRO A 113 4.38 7.90 -4.01
CA PRO A 113 4.24 6.63 -4.71
C PRO A 113 5.49 5.76 -4.58
N PRO A 114 5.35 4.46 -4.30
CA PRO A 114 6.49 3.57 -4.10
C PRO A 114 7.14 3.20 -5.44
N ILE A 115 6.37 3.20 -6.52
CA ILE A 115 6.78 2.93 -7.89
C ILE A 115 5.99 3.80 -8.88
N ASP A 116 6.48 3.89 -10.11
CA ASP A 116 5.69 4.39 -11.24
C ASP A 116 4.65 3.33 -11.65
N PRO A 117 3.37 3.68 -11.91
CA PRO A 117 2.33 2.74 -12.29
C PRO A 117 2.70 1.84 -13.48
N THR A 118 3.43 2.36 -14.48
CA THR A 118 3.84 1.57 -15.65
C THR A 118 4.82 0.44 -15.30
N SER A 119 5.43 0.50 -14.12
CA SER A 119 6.26 -0.59 -13.60
C SER A 119 5.45 -1.86 -13.39
N LEU A 120 4.17 -1.76 -12.99
CA LEU A 120 3.30 -2.92 -12.78
C LEU A 120 3.07 -3.72 -14.08
N ILE A 121 2.95 -3.04 -15.22
CA ILE A 121 2.88 -3.68 -16.54
C ILE A 121 4.14 -4.51 -16.80
N ARG A 122 5.32 -3.95 -16.51
CA ARG A 122 6.60 -4.66 -16.69
C ARG A 122 6.70 -5.85 -15.74
N TRP A 123 6.21 -5.71 -14.51
CA TRP A 123 6.21 -6.79 -13.53
C TRP A 123 5.32 -7.96 -13.95
N ARG A 124 4.07 -7.69 -14.35
CA ARG A 124 3.18 -8.75 -14.86
C ARG A 124 3.80 -9.49 -16.06
N LYS A 125 4.45 -8.76 -16.97
CA LYS A 125 5.16 -9.39 -18.11
C LYS A 125 6.37 -10.25 -17.69
N ARG A 126 7.09 -9.87 -16.63
CA ARG A 126 8.26 -10.62 -16.15
C ARG A 126 7.88 -11.84 -15.31
N ILE A 127 6.81 -11.72 -14.52
CA ILE A 127 6.27 -12.80 -13.68
C ILE A 127 5.51 -13.83 -14.55
N GLY A 128 4.86 -13.37 -15.63
CA GLY A 128 4.00 -14.19 -16.47
C GLY A 128 2.61 -14.38 -15.86
N GLU A 129 1.64 -14.82 -16.68
CA GLU A 129 0.26 -15.05 -16.22
C GLU A 129 0.21 -16.15 -15.15
N GLU A 130 0.93 -17.25 -15.36
CA GLU A 130 1.03 -18.35 -14.40
C GLU A 130 1.55 -17.87 -13.03
N GLY A 131 2.55 -16.98 -13.01
CA GLY A 131 3.09 -16.45 -11.76
C GLY A 131 2.14 -15.49 -11.04
N VAL A 132 1.29 -14.76 -11.78
CA VAL A 132 0.25 -13.89 -11.20
C VAL A 132 -0.91 -14.73 -10.66
N GLU A 133 -1.38 -15.74 -11.40
CA GLU A 133 -2.42 -16.65 -10.94
C GLU A 133 -1.97 -17.41 -9.68
N TRP A 134 -0.72 -17.87 -9.69
CA TRP A 134 -0.12 -18.55 -8.56
C TRP A 134 0.01 -17.65 -7.32
N LEU A 135 0.41 -16.37 -7.48
CA LEU A 135 0.42 -15.37 -6.40
C LEU A 135 -0.97 -15.24 -5.75
N LEU A 136 -2.02 -15.12 -6.57
CA LEU A 136 -3.40 -14.98 -6.10
C LEU A 136 -3.84 -16.24 -5.36
N THR A 137 -3.53 -17.41 -5.91
CA THR A 137 -3.81 -18.72 -5.28
C THR A 137 -3.16 -18.82 -3.91
N LYS A 138 -1.88 -18.48 -3.79
CA LYS A 138 -1.14 -18.52 -2.51
C LYS A 138 -1.71 -17.54 -1.49
N THR A 139 -2.15 -16.37 -1.94
CA THR A 139 -2.77 -15.38 -1.05
C THR A 139 -4.13 -15.85 -0.54
N ILE A 140 -4.95 -16.48 -1.39
CA ILE A 140 -6.22 -17.10 -1.00
C ILE A 140 -5.99 -18.28 -0.05
N GLU A 141 -5.00 -19.14 -0.31
CA GLU A 141 -4.64 -20.26 0.58
C GLU A 141 -4.22 -19.77 1.97
N ALA A 142 -3.46 -18.67 2.05
CA ALA A 142 -3.10 -18.04 3.32
C ALA A 142 -4.34 -17.52 4.07
N GLY A 143 -5.26 -16.87 3.35
CA GLY A 143 -6.54 -16.42 3.90
C GLY A 143 -7.40 -17.56 4.44
N ARG A 144 -7.56 -18.66 3.68
CA ARG A 144 -8.34 -19.84 4.07
C ARG A 144 -7.80 -20.55 5.31
N LYS A 145 -6.48 -20.65 5.47
CA LYS A 145 -5.86 -21.29 6.64
C LYS A 145 -6.09 -20.54 7.96
N SER A 146 -6.56 -19.30 7.88
CA SER A 146 -6.70 -18.42 9.06
C SER A 146 -8.12 -18.14 9.51
N GLY A 147 -9.12 -18.57 8.73
CA GLY A 147 -10.52 -18.21 8.98
C GLY A 147 -10.85 -16.73 8.72
N ALA A 148 -9.92 -15.93 8.18
CA ALA A 148 -10.13 -14.51 7.85
C ALA A 148 -10.90 -14.29 6.53
N VAL A 149 -11.10 -15.35 5.74
CA VAL A 149 -11.98 -15.34 4.57
C VAL A 149 -13.23 -16.12 4.95
N GLU A 150 -14.23 -15.44 5.50
CA GLU A 150 -15.59 -15.98 5.48
C GLU A 150 -16.04 -16.08 4.02
N ASP A 151 -16.73 -17.18 3.70
CA ASP A 151 -17.12 -17.62 2.35
C ASP A 151 -17.85 -16.55 1.50
N ALA A 152 -18.26 -15.41 2.08
CA ALA A 152 -18.96 -14.31 1.43
C ALA A 152 -18.16 -13.61 0.31
N ILE A 153 -16.84 -13.63 0.33
CA ILE A 153 -16.02 -12.98 -0.73
C ILE A 153 -15.89 -13.88 -1.98
N LEU A 154 -16.15 -15.18 -1.86
CA LEU A 154 -16.02 -16.12 -2.97
C LEU A 154 -17.31 -16.27 -3.80
N ASP A 155 -18.48 -16.05 -3.20
CA ASP A 155 -19.75 -16.14 -3.92
C ASP A 155 -19.96 -15.00 -4.93
N GLU A 156 -19.36 -13.82 -4.72
CA GLU A 156 -19.42 -12.72 -5.69
C GLU A 156 -18.43 -12.89 -6.87
N VAL A 157 -17.44 -13.79 -6.74
CA VAL A 157 -16.43 -14.07 -7.77
C VAL A 157 -16.84 -15.24 -8.68
N ALA A 158 -17.68 -16.16 -8.20
CA ALA A 158 -18.15 -17.31 -8.98
C ALA A 158 -19.38 -17.03 -9.88
N VAL A 159 -20.05 -15.88 -9.74
CA VAL A 159 -21.34 -15.63 -10.40
C VAL A 159 -21.22 -14.84 -11.72
N ASP A 160 -20.07 -14.25 -12.06
CA ASP A 160 -19.97 -13.35 -13.24
C ASP A 160 -19.24 -13.93 -14.47
N THR A 161 -19.04 -15.26 -14.54
CA THR A 161 -18.53 -15.94 -15.76
C THR A 161 -19.61 -16.66 -16.57
N THR A 162 -20.90 -16.32 -16.39
CA THR A 162 -21.91 -16.75 -17.37
C THR A 162 -21.85 -15.86 -18.60
N VAL A 163 -21.13 -16.35 -19.59
CA VAL A 163 -21.24 -16.00 -21.01
C VAL A 163 -22.69 -15.71 -21.37
N MET A 164 -22.96 -14.49 -21.88
CA MET A 164 -24.13 -14.24 -22.70
C MET A 164 -23.64 -13.99 -24.12
N GLU A 165 -23.67 -15.05 -24.93
CA GLU A 165 -23.80 -14.88 -26.37
C GLU A 165 -25.13 -14.16 -26.64
N SER A 166 -25.06 -12.99 -27.28
CA SER A 166 -26.14 -12.44 -28.10
C SER A 166 -25.59 -11.36 -29.02
#